data_AF-K2AHZ7-F1
#
_entry.id   AF-K2AHZ7-F1
#
_cell.length_a   1.000
_cell.length_b   1.000
_cell.length_c   1.000
_cell.angle_alpha   90.00
_cell.angle_beta   90.00
_cell.angle_gamma   90.00
#
_symmetry.space_group_name_H-M   'P 1'
#
loop_
_entity.id
_entity.type
_entity.pdbx_description
1 polymer ?
#
loop_
_entity_poly.entity_id
_entity_poly.type
_entity_poly.pdbx_seq_one_letter_code
_entity_poly.pdbx_strand_id
1 'polypeptide(L)'
;MTVFAHGLSAALIAIVLTGVKHNETGYVFTAIAAASVLDLDHLYYLVRDRRLYLKQGLAGNMHKARSLAHELMGMLIVSVICGLIYFWNIKLATVIFLAFLVHTAEDMIMGKSMPFIPFDKTELQFFRPSLKQKTAVDVVVIIVCLLLWIQYLGG
;
A
#
# COMPACT_ATOMS: atom_id res chain seq x y z
N MET A 1 -5.68 -3.43 3.66
CA MET A 1 -5.34 -4.69 4.36
C MET A 1 -4.46 -4.35 5.56
N THR A 2 -3.69 -5.28 6.15
CA THR A 2 -2.59 -4.90 7.04
C THR A 2 -1.44 -4.26 6.25
N VAL A 3 -0.64 -3.42 6.92
CA VAL A 3 0.56 -2.78 6.37
C VAL A 3 1.51 -3.78 5.71
N PHE A 4 1.69 -4.95 6.34
CA PHE A 4 2.56 -6.00 5.81
C PHE A 4 1.98 -6.67 4.57
N ALA A 5 0.67 -6.92 4.55
CA ALA A 5 0.02 -7.51 3.38
C ALA A 5 0.14 -6.57 2.18
N HIS A 6 -0.21 -5.29 2.33
CA HIS A 6 -0.07 -4.27 1.26
C HIS A 6 1.37 -4.11 0.80
N GLY A 7 2.30 -3.89 1.73
CA GLY A 7 3.70 -3.67 1.40
C GLY A 7 4.29 -4.84 0.59
N LEU A 8 4.00 -6.08 1.00
CA LEU A 8 4.50 -7.28 0.33
C LEU A 8 3.86 -7.53 -1.04
N SER A 9 2.53 -7.42 -1.16
CA SER A 9 1.83 -7.65 -2.42
C SER A 9 2.14 -6.57 -3.44
N ALA A 10 2.08 -5.30 -3.05
CA ALA A 10 2.37 -4.19 -3.95
C ALA A 10 3.81 -4.21 -4.46
N ALA A 11 4.79 -4.51 -3.61
CA ALA A 11 6.18 -4.66 -4.02
C ALA A 11 6.37 -5.84 -4.98
N LEU A 12 5.78 -7.01 -4.68
CA LEU A 12 5.88 -8.21 -5.51
C LEU A 12 5.28 -7.99 -6.91
N ILE A 13 4.08 -7.39 -6.96
CA ILE A 13 3.41 -7.10 -8.23
C ILE A 13 4.26 -6.11 -9.04
N ALA A 14 4.79 -5.06 -8.40
CA ALA A 14 5.63 -4.08 -9.08
C ALA A 14 6.90 -4.70 -9.70
N ILE A 15 7.65 -5.53 -8.96
CA ILE A 15 8.88 -6.15 -9.48
C ILE A 15 8.60 -7.15 -10.61
N VAL A 16 7.49 -7.91 -10.51
CA VAL A 16 7.10 -8.87 -11.55
C VAL A 16 6.69 -8.14 -12.83
N LEU A 17 5.86 -7.10 -12.72
CA LEU A 17 5.40 -6.32 -13.88
C LEU A 17 6.53 -5.53 -14.56
N THR A 18 7.57 -5.15 -13.81
CA THR A 18 8.73 -4.43 -14.36
C THR A 18 9.85 -5.34 -14.86
N GLY A 19 9.72 -6.66 -14.72
CA GLY A 19 10.75 -7.62 -15.13
C GLY A 19 12.07 -7.41 -14.38
N VAL A 20 12.01 -6.96 -13.13
CA VAL A 20 13.19 -6.95 -12.25
C VAL A 20 13.60 -8.40 -12.02
N LYS A 21 14.90 -8.69 -12.13
CA LYS A 21 15.45 -10.00 -11.82
C LYS A 21 15.77 -10.09 -10.34
N HIS A 22 15.74 -11.30 -9.79
CA HIS A 22 16.02 -11.56 -8.37
C HIS A 22 17.40 -11.05 -7.91
N ASN A 23 18.38 -11.01 -8.81
CA ASN A 23 19.74 -10.53 -8.52
C ASN A 23 19.87 -9.00 -8.59
N GLU A 24 18.87 -8.27 -9.08
CA GLU A 24 18.86 -6.81 -9.08
C GLU A 24 18.34 -6.25 -7.75
N THR A 25 19.05 -6.58 -6.67
CA THR A 25 18.64 -6.34 -5.27
C THR A 25 18.26 -4.88 -4.99
N GLY A 26 18.92 -3.91 -5.64
CA GLY A 26 18.60 -2.48 -5.50
C GLY A 26 17.16 -2.15 -5.88
N TYR A 27 16.63 -2.70 -6.97
CA TYR A 27 15.23 -2.49 -7.37
C TYR A 27 14.26 -3.23 -6.44
N VAL A 28 14.63 -4.43 -5.99
CA VAL A 28 13.83 -5.22 -5.04
C VAL A 28 13.65 -4.46 -3.72
N PHE A 29 14.74 -3.97 -3.13
CA PHE A 29 14.68 -3.17 -1.90
C PHE A 29 13.90 -1.89 -2.11
N THR A 30 14.08 -1.22 -3.25
CA THR A 30 13.35 0.02 -3.55
C THR A 30 11.85 -0.23 -3.67
N ALA A 31 11.42 -1.33 -4.29
CA ALA A 31 10.01 -1.69 -4.40
C ALA A 31 9.37 -1.90 -3.03
N ILE A 32 10.04 -2.67 -2.15
CA ILE A 32 9.57 -2.92 -0.77
C ILE A 32 9.50 -1.62 0.01
N ALA A 33 10.53 -0.78 -0.07
CA ALA A 33 10.57 0.51 0.62
C ALA A 33 9.45 1.43 0.12
N ALA A 34 9.28 1.56 -1.19
CA ALA A 34 8.23 2.39 -1.79
C ALA A 34 6.83 1.91 -1.40
N ALA A 35 6.57 0.59 -1.45
CA ALA A 35 5.29 0.01 -1.06
C ALA A 35 4.98 0.15 0.45
N SER A 36 6.02 0.17 1.30
CA SER A 36 5.87 0.19 2.76
C SER A 36 5.86 1.60 3.36
N VAL A 37 6.56 2.56 2.74
CA VAL A 37 6.63 3.95 3.22
C VAL A 37 5.25 4.61 3.24
N LEU A 38 4.37 4.22 2.32
CA LEU A 38 2.99 4.72 2.22
C LEU A 38 2.10 4.33 3.39
N ASP A 39 2.52 3.34 4.17
CA ASP A 39 1.83 2.86 5.37
C ASP A 39 2.46 3.36 6.68
N LEU A 40 3.54 4.15 6.63
CA LEU A 40 4.19 4.63 7.83
C LEU A 40 3.31 5.59 8.64
N ASP A 41 2.41 6.32 7.98
CA ASP A 41 1.43 7.16 8.67
C ASP A 41 0.44 6.30 9.47
N HIS A 42 -0.02 5.17 8.92
CA HIS A 42 -0.85 4.19 9.64
C HIS A 42 -0.12 3.63 10.86
N LEU A 43 1.16 3.26 10.71
CA LEU A 43 1.97 2.76 11.82
C LEU A 43 2.16 3.83 12.90
N TYR A 44 2.44 5.08 12.52
CA TYR A 44 2.58 6.19 13.44
C TYR A 44 1.32 6.37 14.30
N TYR A 45 0.14 6.39 13.69
CA TYR A 45 -1.09 6.56 14.43
C TYR A 45 -1.47 5.34 15.28
N LEU A 46 -1.21 4.12 14.79
CA LEU A 46 -1.39 2.90 15.56
C LEU A 46 -0.57 2.93 16.86
N VAL A 47 0.68 3.39 16.77
CA VAL A 47 1.59 3.51 17.92
C VAL A 47 1.14 4.63 18.87
N ARG A 48 0.80 5.80 18.32
CA ARG A 48 0.35 6.97 19.09
C ARG A 48 -0.93 6.67 19.88
N ASP A 49 -1.91 6.04 19.23
CA ASP A 49 -3.26 5.87 19.76
C ASP A 49 -3.48 4.45 20.37
N ARG A 50 -2.41 3.67 20.55
CA ARG A 50 -2.47 2.27 21.04
C ARG A 50 -3.32 2.07 22.30
N ARG A 51 -3.27 3.02 23.24
CA ARG A 51 -4.01 2.95 24.51
C ARG A 51 -5.52 3.08 24.30
N LEU A 52 -5.95 3.84 23.28
CA LEU A 52 -7.34 3.97 22.88
C LEU A 52 -7.81 2.68 22.19
N TYR A 53 -7.02 2.14 21.27
CA TYR A 53 -7.32 0.86 20.62
C TYR A 53 -7.50 -0.30 21.60
N LEU A 54 -6.64 -0.39 22.63
CA LEU A 54 -6.77 -1.41 23.67
C LEU A 54 -8.03 -1.27 24.52
N LYS A 55 -8.56 -0.04 24.69
CA LYS A 55 -9.74 0.23 25.52
C LYS A 55 -11.06 0.11 24.77
N GLN A 56 -11.10 0.55 23.52
CA GLN A 56 -12.34 0.67 22.72
C GLN A 56 -12.48 -0.43 21.66
N GLY A 57 -11.47 -1.28 21.53
CA GLY A 57 -11.38 -2.28 20.46
C GLY A 57 -11.05 -1.65 19.10
N LEU A 58 -10.63 -2.50 18.15
CA LEU A 58 -10.26 -2.10 16.79
C LEU A 58 -11.43 -1.56 15.96
N ALA A 59 -12.66 -1.66 16.45
CA ALA A 59 -13.89 -1.27 15.74
C ALA A 59 -14.18 0.24 15.81
N GLY A 60 -13.73 0.95 16.85
CA GLY A 60 -14.17 2.33 17.13
C GLY A 60 -13.32 3.44 16.51
N ASN A 61 -12.08 3.15 16.10
CA ASN A 61 -11.14 4.14 15.57
C ASN A 61 -10.47 3.64 14.30
N MET A 62 -11.25 3.13 13.33
CA MET A 62 -10.76 3.17 11.96
C MET A 62 -10.60 4.65 11.63
N HIS A 63 -9.36 5.09 11.41
CA HIS A 63 -9.01 6.47 11.12
C HIS A 63 -10.06 7.11 10.23
N LYS A 64 -10.48 8.34 10.59
CA LYS A 64 -11.25 9.20 9.68
C LYS A 64 -10.59 9.06 8.31
N ALA A 65 -11.39 8.72 7.29
CA ALA A 65 -10.92 8.64 5.92
C ALA A 65 -9.99 9.83 5.64
N ARG A 66 -8.78 9.53 5.15
CA ARG A 66 -7.79 10.57 4.79
C ARG A 66 -8.53 11.63 3.96
N SER A 67 -8.22 12.91 4.17
CA SER A 67 -8.87 13.92 3.34
C SER A 67 -8.48 13.69 1.89
N LEU A 68 -9.43 13.87 0.98
CA LEU A 68 -9.17 13.78 -0.46
C LEU A 68 -7.93 14.60 -0.86
N ALA A 69 -7.76 15.79 -0.26
CA ALA A 69 -6.61 16.65 -0.48
C ALA A 69 -5.27 15.98 -0.08
N HIS A 70 -5.24 15.22 1.01
CA HIS A 70 -4.04 14.51 1.44
C HIS A 70 -3.65 13.40 0.46
N GLU A 71 -4.63 12.63 -0.04
CA GLU A 71 -4.39 11.58 -1.04
C GLU A 71 -3.94 12.16 -2.38
N LEU A 72 -4.62 13.20 -2.87
CA LEU A 72 -4.24 13.90 -4.10
C LEU A 72 -2.83 14.52 -4.00
N MET A 73 -2.50 15.11 -2.85
CA MET A 73 -1.16 15.66 -2.61
C MET A 73 -0.10 14.55 -2.57
N GLY A 74 -0.39 13.42 -1.93
CA GLY A 74 0.48 12.24 -1.94
C GLY A 74 0.74 11.73 -3.36
N MET A 75 -0.31 11.56 -4.16
CA MET A 75 -0.20 11.18 -5.58
C MET A 75 0.62 12.18 -6.40
N LEU A 76 0.40 13.48 -6.19
CA LEU A 76 1.17 14.53 -6.88
C LEU A 76 2.66 14.45 -6.53
N ILE A 77 2.99 14.39 -5.24
CA ILE A 77 4.38 14.32 -4.76
C ILE A 77 5.09 13.10 -5.33
N VAL A 78 4.47 11.92 -5.23
CA VAL A 78 5.05 10.68 -5.76
C VAL A 78 5.22 10.76 -7.28
N SER A 79 4.23 11.30 -8.00
CA SER A 79 4.32 11.47 -9.46
C SER A 79 5.45 12.42 -9.87
N VAL A 80 5.65 13.54 -9.15
CA VAL A 80 6.76 14.47 -9.39
C VAL A 80 8.10 13.79 -9.11
N ILE A 81 8.24 13.07 -7.99
CA ILE A 81 9.47 12.34 -7.65
C ILE A 81 9.78 11.29 -8.72
N CYS A 82 8.81 10.48 -9.12
CA CYS A 82 8.98 9.49 -10.19
C CYS A 82 9.31 10.15 -11.53
N GLY A 83 8.68 11.28 -11.86
CA GLY A 83 8.99 12.06 -13.05
C GLY A 83 10.42 12.57 -13.07
N LEU A 84 10.95 13.03 -11.93
CA LEU A 84 12.36 13.40 -11.80
C LEU A 84 13.27 12.18 -11.98
N ILE A 85 13.01 11.08 -11.27
CA ILE A 85 13.81 9.84 -11.36
C ILE A 85 13.81 9.27 -12.78
N TYR A 86 12.70 9.41 -13.52
CA TYR A 86 12.53 8.91 -14.88
C TYR A 86 13.62 9.41 -15.83
N PHE A 87 14.07 10.67 -15.68
CA PHE A 87 15.13 11.24 -16.51
C PHE A 87 16.51 10.59 -16.29
N TRP A 88 16.74 9.93 -15.16
CA TRP A 88 17.99 9.22 -14.86
C TRP A 88 17.88 7.71 -15.01
N ASN A 89 16.76 7.14 -14.54
CA ASN A 89 16.56 5.70 -14.52
C ASN A 89 15.06 5.37 -14.67
N ILE A 90 14.66 5.12 -15.91
CA ILE A 90 13.29 4.73 -16.26
C ILE A 90 12.81 3.50 -15.50
N LYS A 91 13.67 2.49 -15.32
CA LYS A 91 13.31 1.25 -14.62
C LYS A 91 13.03 1.52 -13.14
N LEU A 92 13.88 2.29 -12.48
CA LEU A 92 13.69 2.69 -11.08
C LEU A 92 12.40 3.48 -10.89
N ALA A 93 12.16 4.48 -11.75
CA ALA A 93 10.94 5.29 -11.70
C ALA A 93 9.69 4.42 -11.87
N THR A 94 9.74 3.44 -12.78
CA THR A 94 8.62 2.53 -13.05
C THR A 94 8.36 1.59 -11.87
N VAL A 95 9.40 1.06 -11.24
CA VAL A 95 9.29 0.22 -10.04
C VAL A 95 8.62 0.97 -8.89
N ILE A 96 9.08 2.19 -8.59
CA ILE A 96 8.51 3.02 -7.51
C ILE A 96 7.06 3.38 -7.83
N PHE A 97 6.80 3.84 -9.05
CA PHE A 97 5.46 4.26 -9.46
C PHE A 97 4.46 3.11 -9.44
N LEU A 98 4.82 1.93 -9.94
CA LEU A 98 3.94 0.76 -9.90
C LEU A 98 3.70 0.27 -8.47
N ALA A 99 4.73 0.24 -7.61
CA ALA A 99 4.54 -0.11 -6.20
C ALA A 99 3.52 0.83 -5.52
N PHE A 100 3.63 2.14 -5.78
CA PHE A 100 2.68 3.14 -5.30
C PHE A 100 1.26 2.94 -5.86
N LEU A 101 1.15 2.71 -7.17
CA LEU A 101 -0.14 2.56 -7.84
C LEU A 101 -0.88 1.31 -7.36
N VAL A 102 -0.18 0.18 -7.22
CA VAL A 102 -0.76 -1.06 -6.71
C VAL A 102 -1.21 -0.89 -5.27
N HIS A 103 -0.37 -0.29 -4.42
CA HIS A 103 -0.75 0.02 -3.04
C HIS A 103 -2.02 0.87 -2.96
N THR A 104 -2.10 1.94 -3.75
CA THR A 104 -3.28 2.82 -3.81
C THR A 104 -4.52 2.06 -4.28
N ALA A 105 -4.38 1.17 -5.27
CA ALA A 105 -5.47 0.35 -5.76
C ALA A 105 -5.97 -0.65 -4.69
N GLU A 106 -5.06 -1.28 -3.93
CA GLU A 106 -5.42 -2.16 -2.82
C GLU A 106 -6.18 -1.40 -1.72
N ASP A 107 -5.75 -0.19 -1.38
CA ASP A 107 -6.45 0.71 -0.46
C ASP A 107 -7.86 1.05 -0.95
N MET A 108 -8.04 1.36 -2.24
CA MET A 108 -9.36 1.66 -2.80
C MET A 108 -10.31 0.47 -2.79
N ILE A 109 -9.81 -0.75 -3.04
CA ILE A 109 -10.61 -1.98 -3.10
C ILE A 109 -11.04 -2.42 -1.69
N MET A 110 -10.09 -2.40 -0.74
CA MET A 110 -10.27 -3.00 0.59
C MET A 110 -10.64 -1.99 1.67
N GLY A 111 -10.44 -0.70 1.40
CA GLY A 111 -10.69 0.41 2.31
C GLY A 111 -12.00 1.14 2.05
N LYS A 112 -12.25 2.14 2.89
CA LYS A 112 -13.21 3.19 2.62
C LYS A 112 -12.47 4.32 1.94
N SER A 113 -12.84 4.65 0.72
CA SER A 113 -12.28 5.77 -0.03
C SER A 113 -13.35 6.83 -0.24
N MET A 114 -12.95 8.10 -0.30
CA MET A 114 -13.80 9.13 -0.89
C MET A 114 -13.48 9.18 -2.38
N PRO A 115 -14.48 9.31 -3.27
CA PRO A 115 -14.21 9.52 -4.68
C PRO A 115 -13.32 10.75 -4.85
N PHE A 116 -12.49 10.76 -5.91
CA PHE A 116 -11.63 11.90 -6.23
C PHE A 116 -12.40 13.14 -6.75
N ILE A 117 -13.56 13.41 -6.17
CA ILE A 117 -14.47 14.49 -6.51
C ILE A 117 -14.54 15.41 -5.29
N PRO A 118 -14.02 16.66 -5.37
CA PRO A 118 -13.91 17.55 -4.21
C PRO A 118 -15.26 17.96 -3.60
N PHE A 119 -16.35 17.80 -4.35
CA PHE A 119 -17.70 18.16 -3.92
C PHE A 119 -18.49 16.97 -3.37
N ASP A 120 -18.03 15.74 -3.59
CA ASP A 120 -18.72 14.53 -3.15
C ASP A 120 -17.92 13.85 -2.02
N LYS A 121 -18.50 13.88 -0.82
CA LYS A 121 -17.91 13.26 0.39
C LYS A 121 -18.50 11.88 0.68
N THR A 122 -19.22 11.31 -0.28
CA THR A 122 -19.81 9.98 -0.13
C THR A 122 -18.68 8.96 0.00
N GLU A 123 -18.60 8.27 1.13
CA GLU A 123 -17.66 7.16 1.30
C GLU A 123 -18.07 6.00 0.39
N LEU A 124 -17.18 5.63 -0.53
CA LEU A 124 -17.30 4.44 -1.34
C LEU A 124 -16.51 3.30 -0.68
N GLN A 125 -17.14 2.13 -0.67
CA GLN A 125 -16.55 0.91 -0.16
C GLN A 125 -17.04 -0.24 -1.03
N PHE A 126 -16.16 -0.80 -1.85
CA PHE A 126 -16.50 -1.91 -2.75
C PHE A 126 -16.91 -3.16 -1.98
N PHE A 127 -16.19 -3.48 -0.91
CA PHE A 127 -16.46 -4.62 -0.04
C PHE A 127 -16.55 -4.19 1.41
N ARG A 128 -17.57 -4.68 2.14
CA ARG A 128 -17.76 -4.46 3.58
C ARG A 128 -17.44 -5.73 4.40
N PRO A 129 -16.19 -6.23 4.39
CA PRO A 129 -15.84 -7.42 5.15
C PRO A 129 -15.95 -7.15 6.65
N SER A 130 -16.42 -8.14 7.40
CA SER A 130 -16.27 -8.18 8.85
C SER A 130 -14.78 -8.19 9.23
N LEU A 131 -14.44 -7.80 10.47
CA LEU A 131 -13.06 -7.84 10.96
C LEU A 131 -12.43 -9.22 10.78
N LYS A 132 -13.19 -10.30 11.06
CA LYS A 132 -12.73 -11.69 10.88
C LYS A 132 -12.39 -12.00 9.43
N GLN A 133 -13.24 -11.59 8.48
CA GLN A 133 -13.00 -11.78 7.05
C GLN A 133 -11.77 -10.99 6.60
N LYS A 134 -11.64 -9.72 7.02
CA LYS A 134 -10.47 -8.90 6.70
C LYS A 134 -9.18 -9.56 7.20
N THR A 135 -9.15 -10.00 8.47
CA THR A 135 -7.99 -10.69 9.04
C THR A 135 -7.67 -11.99 8.30
N ALA A 136 -8.68 -12.78 7.94
CA ALA A 136 -8.48 -14.01 7.17
C ALA A 136 -7.88 -13.73 5.79
N VAL A 137 -8.40 -12.72 5.07
CA VAL A 137 -7.85 -12.28 3.78
C VAL A 137 -6.41 -11.81 3.94
N ASP A 138 -6.12 -10.97 4.96
CA ASP A 138 -4.77 -10.47 5.20
C ASP A 138 -3.77 -11.61 5.45
N VAL A 139 -4.14 -12.60 6.27
CA VAL A 139 -3.29 -13.78 6.54
C VAL A 139 -3.04 -14.60 5.28
N VAL A 140 -4.09 -14.84 4.48
CA VAL A 140 -3.97 -15.58 3.22
C VAL A 140 -3.07 -14.83 2.24
N VAL A 141 -3.24 -13.51 2.08
CA VAL A 141 -2.42 -12.69 1.19
C VAL A 141 -0.96 -12.72 1.65
N ILE A 142 -0.68 -12.60 2.94
CA ILE A 142 0.69 -12.68 3.47
C ILE A 142 1.32 -14.03 3.13
N ILE A 143 0.62 -15.14 3.40
CA ILE A 143 1.14 -16.49 3.12
C ILE A 143 1.43 -16.66 1.63
N VAL A 144 0.47 -16.32 0.76
CA VAL A 144 0.63 -16.43 -0.69
C VAL A 144 1.77 -15.55 -1.19
N CYS A 145 1.85 -14.30 -0.73
CA CYS A 145 2.94 -13.40 -1.12
C CYS A 145 4.30 -13.92 -0.65
N LEU A 146 4.42 -14.44 0.57
CA LEU A 146 5.67 -15.01 1.06
C LEU A 146 6.12 -16.21 0.22
N LEU A 147 5.19 -17.10 -0.16
CA LEU A 147 5.50 -18.24 -1.03
C LEU A 147 5.98 -17.77 -2.41
N LEU A 148 5.30 -16.79 -3.00
CA LEU A 148 5.70 -16.21 -4.29
C LEU A 148 7.03 -15.47 -4.22
N TRP A 149 7.30 -14.77 -3.12
CA TRP A 149 8.59 -14.13 -2.85
C TRP A 149 9.72 -15.17 -2.75
N ILE A 150 9.50 -16.28 -2.04
CA ILE A 150 10.48 -17.38 -1.96
C ILE A 150 10.74 -17.94 -3.36
N GLN A 151 9.69 -18.20 -4.15
CA GLN A 151 9.84 -18.68 -5.53
C GLN A 151 10.61 -17.68 -6.39
N TYR A 152 10.27 -16.40 -6.33
CA TYR A 152 10.92 -15.33 -7.10
C TYR A 152 12.40 -15.18 -6.70
N LEU A 153 12.73 -15.20 -5.41
CA LEU A 153 14.10 -15.07 -4.92
C LEU A 153 14.92 -16.35 -5.13
N GLY A 154 14.28 -17.50 -5.28
CA GLY A 154 14.91 -18.80 -5.51
C GLY A 154 15.48 -19.00 -6.93
N GLY A 155 15.07 -18.17 -7.89
CA GLY A 155 15.49 -18.26 -9.30
C GLY A 155 14.50 -19.01 -10.18
#